data_AF-F5Y7P5-F1
#
_entry.id   AF-F5Y7P5-F1
#
_cell.length_a   1.000
_cell.length_b   1.000
_cell.length_c   1.000
_cell.angle_alpha   90.00
_cell.angle_beta   90.00
_cell.angle_gamma   90.00
#
_symmetry.space_group_name_H-M   'P 1'
#
loop_
_entity.id
_entity.type
_entity.pdbx_description
1 polymer ?
#
loop_
_entity_poly.entity_id
_entity_poly.type
_entity_poly.pdbx_seq_one_letter_code
_entity_poly.pdbx_strand_id
1 'polypeptide(L)'
;MRWKDPVDRYKYQVRKQQKALEEFAAHEIEWADDLLMWYRLKKIDMPDDEYRAAAFFKNHEYLHKPGSLTLLFSMYQRCMDELPEPTPELAFDLLAFRYKMYAKALLQGGYDVWQNQ
;
A
#
# COMPACT_ATOMS: atom_id res chain seq x y z
N MET A 1 27.95 15.57 -15.86
CA MET A 1 28.71 14.81 -14.82
C MET A 1 28.42 13.32 -14.99
N ARG A 2 29.43 12.53 -15.37
CA ARG A 2 29.34 11.07 -15.55
C ARG A 2 29.63 10.44 -14.20
N TRP A 3 28.66 9.74 -13.60
CA TRP A 3 28.87 9.00 -12.35
C TRP A 3 30.01 7.99 -12.57
N LYS A 4 31.15 8.22 -11.92
CA LYS A 4 32.37 7.41 -12.08
C LYS A 4 32.45 6.24 -11.10
N ASP A 5 31.67 6.27 -10.01
CA ASP A 5 31.71 5.25 -8.96
C ASP A 5 30.42 4.40 -8.95
N PRO A 6 30.51 3.08 -9.19
CA PRO A 6 29.40 2.14 -9.05
C PRO A 6 28.73 2.16 -7.67
N VAL A 7 29.50 2.42 -6.61
CA VAL A 7 29.01 2.46 -5.21
C VAL A 7 28.11 3.67 -5.01
N ASP A 8 28.51 4.84 -5.51
CA ASP A 8 27.68 6.05 -5.42
C ASP A 8 26.40 5.92 -6.23
N ARG A 9 26.47 5.28 -7.41
CA ARG A 9 25.29 4.97 -8.22
C ARG A 9 24.33 4.04 -7.48
N TYR A 10 24.84 3.00 -6.82
CA TYR A 10 24.04 2.08 -6.02
C TYR A 10 23.38 2.80 -4.82
N LYS A 11 24.15 3.57 -4.03
CA LYS A 11 23.61 4.34 -2.90
C LYS A 11 22.53 5.32 -3.35
N TYR A 12 22.71 5.98 -4.50
CA TYR A 12 21.70 6.86 -5.07
C TYR A 12 20.42 6.11 -5.44
N GLN A 13 20.53 4.94 -6.08
CA GLN A 13 19.38 4.12 -6.43
C GLN A 13 18.61 3.63 -5.20
N VAL A 14 19.33 3.18 -4.16
CA VAL A 14 18.72 2.76 -2.88
C VAL A 14 17.96 3.91 -2.24
N ARG A 15 18.56 5.10 -2.15
CA ARG A 15 17.87 6.30 -1.60
C ARG A 15 16.63 6.67 -2.40
N LYS A 16 16.69 6.58 -3.73
CA LYS A 16 15.55 6.83 -4.60
C LYS A 16 14.42 5.84 -4.35
N GLN A 17 14.74 4.56 -4.18
CA GLN A 17 13.75 3.52 -3.87
C GLN A 17 13.14 3.72 -2.48
N GLN A 18 13.95 4.04 -1.47
CA GLN A 18 13.45 4.35 -0.12
C GLN A 18 12.46 5.51 -0.15
N LYS A 19 12.81 6.61 -0.82
CA LYS A 19 11.92 7.77 -0.96
C LYS A 19 10.60 7.40 -1.63
N ALA A 20 10.64 6.58 -2.68
CA ALA A 20 9.42 6.13 -3.36
C ALA A 20 8.52 5.28 -2.45
N LEU A 21 9.11 4.42 -1.61
CA LEU A 21 8.37 3.63 -0.63
C LEU A 21 7.78 4.48 0.50
N GLU A 22 8.50 5.51 0.95
CA GLU A 22 8.01 6.47 1.94
C GLU A 22 6.84 7.30 1.39
N GLU A 23 6.97 7.81 0.17
CA GLU A 23 5.90 8.54 -0.54
C GLU A 23 4.67 7.65 -0.75
N PHE A 24 4.88 6.40 -1.16
CA PHE A 24 3.82 5.40 -1.27
C PHE A 24 3.12 5.16 0.07
N ALA A 25 3.86 4.93 1.15
CA ALA A 25 3.28 4.68 2.47
C ALA A 25 2.45 5.88 2.95
N ALA A 26 2.96 7.10 2.79
CA ALA A 26 2.24 8.32 3.19
C ALA A 26 0.93 8.47 2.42
N HIS A 27 0.98 8.27 1.10
CA HIS A 27 -0.20 8.32 0.25
C HIS A 27 -1.23 7.22 0.60
N GLU A 28 -0.78 6.01 0.90
CA GLU A 28 -1.69 4.94 1.33
C GLU A 28 -2.32 5.20 2.70
N ILE A 29 -1.66 5.94 3.60
CA ILE A 29 -2.30 6.35 4.86
C ILE A 29 -3.50 7.28 4.58
N GLU A 30 -3.34 8.27 3.70
CA GLU A 30 -4.43 9.18 3.30
C GLU A 30 -5.59 8.40 2.67
N TRP A 31 -5.27 7.42 1.82
CA TRP A 31 -6.26 6.61 1.14
C TRP A 31 -6.96 5.60 2.04
N ALA A 32 -6.27 5.08 3.05
CA ALA A 32 -6.91 4.28 4.11
C ALA A 32 -7.93 5.12 4.88
N ASP A 33 -7.65 6.40 5.15
CA ASP A 33 -8.59 7.32 5.77
C ASP A 33 -9.82 7.59 4.89
N ASP A 34 -9.60 7.82 3.60
CA ASP A 34 -10.69 8.00 2.63
C ASP A 34 -11.58 6.76 2.52
N LEU A 35 -10.97 5.56 2.49
CA LEU A 35 -11.70 4.29 2.43
C LEU A 35 -12.59 4.10 3.67
N LEU A 36 -12.03 4.31 4.87
CA LEU A 36 -12.78 4.24 6.12
C LEU A 36 -13.93 5.27 6.15
N MET A 37 -13.68 6.49 5.67
CA MET A 37 -14.70 7.52 5.55
C MET A 37 -15.82 7.09 4.59
N TRP A 38 -15.48 6.50 3.44
CA TRP A 38 -16.46 6.09 2.44
C TRP A 38 -17.36 4.96 2.91
N TYR A 39 -16.82 3.94 3.59
CA TYR A 39 -17.63 2.91 4.24
C TYR A 39 -18.62 3.51 5.24
N ARG A 40 -18.15 4.46 6.07
CA ARG A 40 -18.99 5.18 7.02
C ARG A 40 -20.11 6.00 6.34
N LEU A 41 -19.77 6.73 5.27
CA LEU A 41 -20.74 7.55 4.52
C LEU A 41 -21.80 6.70 3.83
N LYS A 42 -21.41 5.55 3.28
CA LYS A 42 -22.31 4.58 2.65
C LYS A 42 -23.12 3.77 3.66
N LYS A 43 -22.77 3.83 4.96
CA LYS A 43 -23.38 3.04 6.05
C LYS A 43 -23.29 1.54 5.81
N ILE A 44 -22.14 1.09 5.30
CA ILE A 44 -21.84 -0.32 5.03
C ILE A 44 -20.69 -0.71 5.94
N ASP A 45 -20.77 -1.92 6.52
CA ASP A 45 -19.65 -2.47 7.30
C ASP A 45 -18.48 -2.79 6.37
N MET A 46 -17.29 -2.33 6.76
CA MET A 46 -16.07 -2.59 6.02
C MET A 46 -15.69 -4.06 6.14
N PRO A 47 -15.37 -4.76 5.03
CA PRO A 47 -14.84 -6.10 5.08
C PRO A 47 -13.54 -6.20 5.91
N ASP A 48 -13.40 -7.26 6.71
CA ASP A 48 -12.25 -7.48 7.58
C ASP A 48 -10.90 -7.49 6.84
N ASP A 49 -10.86 -8.03 5.62
CA ASP A 49 -9.66 -8.08 4.79
C ASP A 49 -9.20 -6.67 4.42
N GLU A 50 -10.12 -5.85 3.90
CA GLU A 50 -9.84 -4.45 3.58
C GLU A 50 -9.45 -3.65 4.84
N TYR A 51 -10.15 -3.88 5.96
CA TYR A 51 -9.84 -3.21 7.23
C TYR A 51 -8.43 -3.53 7.71
N ARG A 52 -7.99 -4.79 7.60
CA ARG A 52 -6.61 -5.20 7.96
C ARG A 52 -5.58 -4.50 7.09
N ALA A 53 -5.83 -4.35 5.80
CA ALA A 53 -4.94 -3.60 4.92
C ALA A 53 -4.90 -2.11 5.29
N ALA A 54 -6.04 -1.50 5.62
CA ALA A 54 -6.09 -0.12 6.13
C ALA A 54 -5.31 0.03 7.44
N ALA A 55 -5.51 -0.89 8.39
CA ALA A 55 -4.82 -0.90 9.67
C ALA A 55 -3.29 -1.04 9.49
N PHE A 56 -2.83 -1.85 8.55
CA PHE A 56 -1.40 -2.02 8.26
C PHE A 56 -0.70 -0.67 7.98
N PHE A 57 -1.32 0.19 7.17
CA PHE A 57 -0.79 1.53 6.88
C PHE A 57 -1.00 2.49 8.04
N LYS A 58 -2.22 2.57 8.59
CA LYS A 58 -2.56 3.50 9.68
C LYS A 58 -1.73 3.27 10.95
N ASN A 59 -1.45 2.02 11.28
CA ASN A 59 -0.65 1.65 12.44
C ASN A 59 0.85 1.62 12.14
N HIS A 60 1.26 1.98 10.93
CA HIS A 60 2.65 1.99 10.49
C HIS A 60 3.35 0.62 10.64
N GLU A 61 2.60 -0.48 10.49
CA GLU A 61 3.14 -1.84 10.67
C GLU A 61 4.26 -2.18 9.67
N TYR A 62 4.24 -1.50 8.52
CA TYR A 62 5.29 -1.60 7.51
C TYR A 62 6.69 -1.25 8.02
N LEU A 63 6.81 -0.43 9.08
CA LEU A 63 8.11 -0.09 9.68
C LEU A 63 8.81 -1.32 10.27
N HIS A 64 8.04 -2.31 10.72
CA HIS A 64 8.55 -3.56 11.25
C HIS A 64 8.64 -4.67 10.18
N LYS A 65 8.03 -4.43 9.01
CA LYS A 65 7.92 -5.40 7.91
C LYS A 65 8.24 -4.73 6.55
N PRO A 66 9.49 -4.30 6.31
CA PRO A 66 9.86 -3.55 5.10
C PRO A 66 9.65 -4.35 3.79
N GLY A 67 9.73 -5.68 3.86
CA GLY A 67 9.42 -6.56 2.73
C GLY A 67 7.96 -6.47 2.29
N SER A 68 7.03 -6.33 3.23
CA SER A 68 5.61 -6.15 2.95
C SER A 68 5.36 -4.84 2.21
N LEU A 69 6.02 -3.74 2.60
CA LEU A 69 5.84 -2.45 1.93
C LEU A 69 6.28 -2.49 0.47
N THR A 70 7.40 -3.16 0.20
CA THR A 70 7.92 -3.34 -1.16
C THR A 70 6.98 -4.19 -2.02
N LEU A 71 6.41 -5.25 -1.43
CA LEU A 71 5.42 -6.10 -2.09
C LEU A 71 4.14 -5.30 -2.43
N LEU A 72 3.63 -4.52 -1.47
CA LEU A 72 2.46 -3.69 -1.67
C LEU A 72 2.70 -2.58 -2.69
N PHE A 73 3.89 -1.98 -2.71
CA PHE A 73 4.25 -0.99 -3.73
C PHE A 73 4.26 -1.60 -5.14
N SER A 74 4.75 -2.84 -5.29
CA SER A 74 4.70 -3.54 -6.58
C SER A 74 3.26 -3.85 -6.99
N MET A 75 2.40 -4.22 -6.03
CA MET A 75 0.97 -4.44 -6.27
C MET A 75 0.26 -3.13 -6.66
N TYR A 76 0.58 -2.01 -5.99
CA TYR A 76 0.08 -0.69 -6.32
C TYR A 76 0.36 -0.33 -7.78
N GLN A 77 1.62 -0.48 -8.21
CA GLN A 77 2.01 -0.19 -9.59
C GLN A 77 1.21 -1.02 -10.59
N ARG A 78 1.07 -2.33 -10.32
CA ARG A 78 0.26 -3.22 -11.13
C ARG A 78 -1.21 -2.79 -11.17
N CYS A 79 -1.79 -2.40 -10.04
CA CYS A 79 -3.16 -1.89 -10.00
C CYS A 79 -3.30 -0.60 -10.81
N MET A 80 -2.32 0.31 -10.77
CA MET A 80 -2.36 1.54 -11.56
C MET A 80 -2.24 1.27 -13.07
N ASP A 81 -1.57 0.18 -13.48
CA ASP A 81 -1.43 -0.21 -14.88
C ASP A 81 -2.63 -1.02 -15.41
N GLU A 82 -3.26 -1.85 -14.57
CA GLU A 82 -4.32 -2.79 -14.98
C GLU A 82 -5.75 -2.26 -14.76
N LEU A 83 -5.95 -1.36 -13.79
CA LEU A 83 -7.28 -0.84 -13.46
C LEU A 83 -7.66 0.37 -14.34
N PRO A 84 -8.96 0.58 -14.59
CA PRO A 84 -9.41 1.75 -15.33
C PRO A 84 -9.07 3.06 -14.60
N GLU A 85 -9.00 4.15 -15.35
CA GLU A 85 -8.83 5.48 -14.78
C GLU A 85 -9.94 5.79 -13.77
N PRO A 86 -9.61 6.38 -12.60
CA PRO A 86 -10.59 6.65 -11.57
C PRO A 86 -11.58 7.73 -12.01
N THR A 87 -12.86 7.36 -12.10
CA THR A 87 -13.98 8.31 -12.20
C THR A 87 -14.67 8.43 -10.83
N PRO A 88 -15.41 9.52 -10.55
CA PRO A 88 -16.12 9.68 -9.28
C PRO A 88 -17.05 8.52 -8.93
N GLU A 89 -17.62 7.86 -9.93
CA GLU A 89 -18.55 6.74 -9.77
C GLU A 89 -17.84 5.46 -9.32
N LEU A 90 -16.63 5.22 -9.83
CA LEU A 90 -15.88 3.99 -9.59
C LEU A 90 -14.79 4.14 -8.52
N ALA A 91 -14.50 5.36 -8.08
CA ALA A 91 -13.37 5.62 -7.21
C ALA A 91 -13.44 4.79 -5.91
N PHE A 92 -14.63 4.62 -5.32
CA PHE A 92 -14.82 3.75 -4.14
C PHE A 92 -14.51 2.30 -4.43
N ASP A 93 -15.06 1.76 -5.51
CA ASP A 93 -14.88 0.35 -5.85
C ASP A 93 -13.41 0.05 -6.19
N LEU A 94 -12.72 0.99 -6.86
CA LEU A 94 -11.30 0.88 -7.16
C LEU A 94 -10.42 0.92 -5.91
N LEU A 95 -10.74 1.81 -4.97
CA LEU A 95 -10.03 1.92 -3.71
C LEU A 95 -10.24 0.68 -2.83
N ALA A 96 -11.49 0.25 -2.64
CA ALA A 96 -11.84 -0.96 -1.91
C ALA A 96 -11.18 -2.20 -2.53
N PHE A 97 -11.23 -2.34 -3.87
CA PHE A 97 -10.56 -3.43 -4.58
C PHE A 97 -9.05 -3.46 -4.31
N ARG A 98 -8.39 -2.31 -4.32
CA ARG A 98 -6.95 -2.23 -4.05
C ARG A 98 -6.60 -2.69 -2.64
N TYR A 99 -7.34 -2.22 -1.64
CA TYR A 99 -7.16 -2.63 -0.25
C TYR A 99 -7.41 -4.13 -0.05
N LYS A 100 -8.40 -4.67 -0.75
CA LYS A 100 -8.63 -6.12 -0.80
C LYS A 100 -7.45 -6.88 -1.39
N MET A 101 -6.83 -6.37 -2.45
CA MET A 101 -5.64 -6.97 -3.05
C MET A 101 -4.42 -6.87 -2.13
N TYR A 102 -4.26 -5.76 -1.41
CA TYR A 102 -3.22 -5.62 -0.38
C TYR A 102 -3.39 -6.65 0.74
N ALA A 103 -4.61 -6.82 1.23
CA ALA A 103 -4.91 -7.81 2.26
C ALA A 103 -4.51 -9.22 1.82
N LYS A 104 -4.86 -9.60 0.58
CA LYS A 104 -4.46 -10.89 0.00
C LYS A 104 -2.94 -11.04 -0.12
N ALA A 105 -2.24 -9.98 -0.55
CA ALA A 105 -0.78 -9.99 -0.67
C ALA A 105 -0.10 -10.15 0.69
N LEU A 106 -0.60 -9.46 1.72
CA LEU A 106 -0.09 -9.57 3.09
C LEU A 106 -0.28 -11.00 3.65
N LEU A 107 -1.45 -11.59 3.44
CA LEU A 107 -1.73 -12.98 3.84
C LEU A 107 -0.79 -13.97 3.15
N GLN A 108 -0.62 -13.87 1.82
CA GLN A 108 0.27 -14.76 1.07
C GLN A 108 1.74 -14.59 1.44
N GLY A 109 2.15 -13.38 1.81
CA GLY A 109 3.50 -13.10 2.31
C GLY A 109 3.79 -13.65 3.71
N GLY A 110 2.84 -14.35 4.34
CA GLY A 110 2.98 -14.86 5.71
C GLY A 110 2.86 -13.77 6.78
N TYR A 111 2.33 -12.59 6.43
CA TYR A 111 2.14 -11.48 7.35
C TYR A 111 0.76 -11.55 8.00
N ASP A 112 0.44 -12.68 8.62
CA ASP A 112 -0.71 -12.77 9.52
C ASP A 112 -0.40 -11.95 10.78
N VAL A 113 -1.07 -10.81 10.93
CA VAL A 113 -0.86 -9.85 12.03
C VAL A 113 -1.33 -10.40 13.39
N TRP A 114 -1.80 -11.66 13.46
CA TRP A 114 -2.46 -12.23 14.65
C TRP A 114 -1.88 -13.55 15.17
N GLN A 115 -0.70 -14.00 14.73
CA GLN A 115 -0.13 -15.29 15.20
C GLN A 115 0.80 -15.23 16.41
N ASN A 116 0.99 -14.09 17.09
CA ASN A 116 1.70 -14.06 18.38
C ASN A 116 0.88 -13.27 19.42
N GLN A 117 -0.11 -13.95 20.01
CA GLN A 117 -0.47 -13.74 21.42
C GLN A 117 0.42 -14.63 22.28
#